data_AF-A0A1M7QEK9-F1
#
_entry.id   AF-A0A1M7QEK9-F1
#
_cell.length_a   1.000
_cell.length_b   1.000
_cell.length_c   1.000
_cell.angle_alpha   90.00
_cell.angle_beta   90.00
_cell.angle_gamma   90.00
#
_symmetry.space_group_name_H-M   'P 1'
#
loop_
_entity.id
_entity.type
_entity.pdbx_description
1 polymer ?
#
loop_
_entity_poly.entity_id
_entity_poly.type
_entity_poly.pdbx_seq_one_letter_code
_entity_poly.pdbx_strand_id
1 'polypeptide(L)'
;MVAGPAGSDRPDRFIPMLNAARSPTFYEFDSMDLLKLYRELDDRDEEPVVIYHSHTATEAYPSRTDISYAQEPGAHYVLVSTRDADTVEFRSFRIVDGVVTEEPVEIMESAS
;
A
#
# COMPACT_ATOMS: atom_id res chain seq x y z
N MET A 1 -3.76 -0.72 -4.74
CA MET A 1 -4.42 -0.60 -3.42
C MET A 1 -5.42 -1.75 -3.28
N VAL A 2 -5.70 -2.17 -2.06
CA VAL A 2 -6.84 -3.04 -1.75
C VAL A 2 -7.74 -2.30 -0.77
N ALA A 3 -9.00 -2.09 -1.14
CA ALA A 3 -10.00 -1.42 -0.32
C ALA A 3 -10.91 -2.44 0.39
N GLY A 4 -11.64 -1.98 1.39
CA GLY A 4 -12.58 -2.80 2.14
C GLY A 4 -13.60 -1.96 2.90
N PRO A 5 -14.63 -2.59 3.50
CA PRO A 5 -15.63 -1.87 4.29
C PRO A 5 -14.97 -1.05 5.40
N ALA A 6 -15.38 0.20 5.56
CA ALA A 6 -14.80 1.12 6.54
C ALA A 6 -14.86 0.55 7.97
N GLY A 7 -13.75 0.63 8.70
CA GLY A 7 -13.61 0.12 10.06
C GLY A 7 -13.56 -1.40 10.19
N SER A 8 -13.57 -2.15 9.08
CA SER A 8 -13.52 -3.62 9.11
C SER A 8 -12.10 -4.18 9.10
N ASP A 9 -11.12 -3.41 8.62
CA ASP A 9 -9.73 -3.86 8.40
C ASP A 9 -9.62 -5.05 7.42
N ARG A 10 -10.66 -5.29 6.61
CA ARG A 10 -10.74 -6.44 5.69
C ARG A 10 -10.46 -6.04 4.24
N PRO A 11 -9.37 -6.53 3.61
CA PRO A 11 -9.04 -6.19 2.23
C PRO A 11 -9.87 -7.00 1.24
N ASP A 12 -10.96 -6.43 0.73
CA ASP A 12 -11.97 -7.15 -0.06
C ASP A 12 -11.93 -6.82 -1.57
N ARG A 13 -11.47 -5.62 -1.97
CA ARG A 13 -11.52 -5.15 -3.37
C ARG A 13 -10.17 -4.66 -3.88
N PHE A 14 -9.65 -5.34 -4.89
CA PHE A 14 -8.43 -4.92 -5.57
C PHE A 14 -8.68 -3.72 -6.51
N ILE A 15 -7.87 -2.67 -6.35
CA ILE A 15 -7.92 -1.46 -7.17
C ILE A 15 -6.52 -1.22 -7.78
N PRO A 16 -6.35 -1.45 -9.09
CA PRO A 16 -5.07 -1.19 -9.74
C PRO A 16 -4.82 0.31 -9.78
N MET A 17 -3.65 0.74 -9.31
CA MET A 17 -3.24 2.13 -9.35
C MET A 17 -2.06 2.29 -10.32
N LEU A 18 -2.18 3.27 -11.22
CA LEU A 18 -1.12 3.60 -12.16
C LEU A 18 -0.10 4.51 -11.47
N ASN A 19 1.19 4.18 -11.60
CA ASN A 19 2.26 5.10 -11.24
C ASN A 19 2.36 6.21 -12.31
N ALA A 20 1.77 7.36 -12.03
CA ALA A 20 1.75 8.51 -12.93
C ALA A 20 3.15 9.09 -13.20
N ALA A 21 4.08 8.96 -12.24
CA ALA A 21 5.45 9.41 -12.41
C ALA A 21 6.25 8.59 -13.44
N ARG A 22 5.76 7.39 -13.80
CA ARG A 22 6.44 6.46 -14.72
C ARG A 22 7.90 6.20 -14.34
N SER A 23 8.20 6.25 -13.05
CA SER A 23 9.54 6.08 -12.50
C SER A 23 9.65 4.72 -11.80
N PRO A 24 10.79 4.01 -11.93
CA PRO A 24 11.04 2.78 -11.21
C PRO A 24 11.35 2.99 -9.72
N THR A 25 11.60 4.24 -9.30
CA THR A 25 12.04 4.60 -7.94
C THR A 25 11.16 5.64 -7.25
N PHE A 26 10.15 6.15 -7.94
CA PHE A 26 9.22 7.13 -7.41
C PHE A 26 7.82 6.78 -7.89
N TYR A 27 6.85 6.82 -6.99
CA TYR A 27 5.45 6.68 -7.35
C TYR A 27 4.71 7.98 -7.08
N GLU A 28 3.78 8.28 -7.97
CA GLU A 28 2.85 9.40 -7.83
C GLU A 28 1.51 8.94 -8.36
N PHE A 29 0.43 9.31 -7.67
CA PHE A 29 -0.91 9.12 -8.18
C PHE A 29 -1.37 10.38 -8.88
N ASP A 30 -2.01 10.23 -10.04
CA ASP A 30 -2.65 11.35 -10.70
C ASP A 30 -3.75 11.92 -9.80
N SER A 31 -3.69 13.22 -9.52
CA SER A 31 -4.60 13.87 -8.57
C SER A 31 -6.09 13.76 -8.93
N MET A 32 -6.43 13.70 -10.23
CA MET A 32 -7.81 13.57 -10.68
C MET A 32 -8.31 12.13 -10.54
N ASP A 33 -7.45 11.16 -10.81
CA ASP A 33 -7.79 9.75 -10.62
C ASP A 33 -7.87 9.40 -9.12
N LEU A 34 -7.01 9.99 -8.30
CA LEU A 34 -7.10 9.89 -6.85
C LEU A 34 -8.43 10.47 -6.34
N LEU A 35 -8.82 11.66 -6.78
CA LEU A 35 -10.10 12.27 -6.37
C LEU A 35 -11.31 11.41 -6.77
N LYS A 36 -11.30 10.83 -7.98
CA LYS A 36 -12.38 9.93 -8.42
C LYS A 36 -12.42 8.66 -7.56
N LEU A 37 -11.26 8.08 -7.27
CA LEU A 37 -11.14 6.89 -6.43
C LEU A 37 -11.72 7.15 -5.04
N TYR A 38 -11.34 8.24 -4.37
CA TYR A 38 -11.86 8.53 -3.03
C TYR A 38 -13.38 8.79 -3.00
N ARG A 39 -13.95 9.37 -4.07
CA ARG A 39 -15.42 9.46 -4.21
C ARG A 39 -16.07 8.09 -4.33
N GLU A 40 -15.47 7.19 -5.11
CA GLU A 40 -15.96 5.82 -5.25
C GLU A 40 -15.87 5.04 -3.93
N LEU A 41 -14.81 5.25 -3.14
CA LEU A 41 -14.69 4.64 -1.82
C LEU A 41 -15.79 5.14 -0.88
N ASP A 42 -16.03 6.46 -0.83
CA ASP A 42 -17.07 7.08 -0.02
C ASP A 42 -18.48 6.59 -0.41
N ASP A 43 -18.79 6.55 -1.71
CA ASP A 43 -20.06 6.03 -2.24
C ASP A 43 -20.33 4.55 -1.88
N ARG A 44 -19.28 3.82 -1.47
CA ARG A 44 -19.31 2.38 -1.16
C ARG A 44 -19.12 2.08 0.32
N ASP A 45 -19.01 3.09 1.18
CA ASP A 45 -18.60 2.94 2.59
C ASP A 45 -17.30 2.12 2.73
N GLU A 46 -16.34 2.35 1.83
CA GLU A 46 -15.04 1.66 1.76
C GLU A 46 -13.89 2.58 2.22
N GLU A 47 -12.80 1.98 2.70
CA GLU A 47 -11.54 2.66 3.00
C GLU A 47 -10.34 1.92 2.40
N PRO A 48 -9.18 2.58 2.21
CA PRO A 48 -7.93 1.90 1.89
C PRO A 48 -7.49 0.99 3.05
N VAL A 49 -7.53 -0.33 2.84
CA VAL A 49 -7.05 -1.30 3.84
C VAL A 49 -5.58 -1.64 3.60
N VAL A 50 -5.18 -1.82 2.34
CA VAL A 50 -3.79 -2.10 1.96
C VAL A 50 -3.32 -1.13 0.88
N ILE A 51 -2.23 -0.42 1.18
CA ILE A 51 -1.48 0.35 0.19
C ILE A 51 -0.17 -0.38 -0.01
N TYR A 52 0.18 -0.68 -1.26
CA TYR A 52 1.39 -1.43 -1.53
C TYR A 52 2.12 -0.91 -2.75
N HIS A 53 3.45 -1.03 -2.71
CA HIS A 53 4.34 -0.74 -3.82
C HIS A 53 5.62 -1.59 -3.71
N SER A 54 6.41 -1.59 -4.79
CA SER A 54 7.65 -2.35 -4.83
C SER A 54 8.89 -1.46 -4.83
N HIS A 55 9.95 -1.95 -4.18
CA HIS A 55 11.29 -1.42 -4.24
C HIS A 55 12.17 -2.33 -5.10
N THR A 56 12.74 -1.77 -6.16
CA THR A 56 13.57 -2.56 -7.10
C THR A 56 15.05 -2.59 -6.73
N ALA A 57 15.50 -1.73 -5.83
CA ALA A 57 16.91 -1.58 -5.46
C ALA A 57 17.18 -1.48 -3.95
N THR A 58 16.13 -1.38 -3.12
CA THR A 58 16.23 -1.15 -1.67
C THR A 58 15.37 -2.15 -0.92
N GLU A 59 15.62 -2.28 0.38
CA GLU A 59 14.84 -3.14 1.29
C GLU A 59 13.36 -2.83 1.25
N ALA A 60 12.55 -3.83 1.61
CA ALA A 60 11.13 -3.64 1.86
C ALA A 60 10.92 -2.89 3.19
N TYR A 61 11.43 -1.66 3.26
CA TYR A 61 11.29 -0.77 4.41
C TYR A 61 10.92 0.63 3.93
N PRO A 62 9.97 1.33 4.59
CA PRO A 62 9.54 2.66 4.17
C PRO A 62 10.70 3.66 4.13
N SER A 63 10.89 4.28 2.97
CA SER A 63 11.80 5.43 2.81
C SER A 63 11.21 6.68 3.46
N ARG A 64 12.04 7.74 3.58
CA ARG A 64 11.55 9.06 4.04
C ARG A 64 10.42 9.60 3.17
N THR A 65 10.46 9.33 1.86
CA THR A 65 9.42 9.76 0.92
C THR A 65 8.14 8.98 1.15
N ASP A 66 8.22 7.66 1.32
CA ASP A 66 7.04 6.82 1.63
C ASP A 66 6.34 7.31 2.89
N ILE A 67 7.12 7.56 3.95
CA ILE A 67 6.60 8.07 5.23
C ILE A 67 5.92 9.44 5.06
N SER A 68 6.47 10.32 4.21
CA SER A 68 5.87 11.64 3.97
C SER A 68 4.56 11.60 3.19
N TYR A 69 4.34 10.55 2.38
CA TYR A 69 3.11 10.35 1.61
C TYR A 69 2.10 9.42 2.29
N ALA A 70 2.47 8.79 3.41
CA ALA A 70 1.56 7.99 4.21
C ALA A 70 0.52 8.87 4.90
N GLN A 71 -0.65 9.04 4.26
CA GLN A 71 -1.77 9.84 4.76
C GLN A 71 -2.94 8.99 5.29
N GLU A 72 -2.86 7.67 5.12
CA GLU A 72 -3.87 6.72 5.59
C GLU A 72 -3.39 6.02 6.87
N PRO A 73 -3.73 6.51 8.08
CA PRO A 73 -3.31 5.88 9.34
C PRO A 73 -3.99 4.52 9.59
N GLY A 74 -5.10 4.27 8.89
CA GLY A 74 -5.85 3.02 8.89
C GLY A 74 -5.21 1.90 8.07
N ALA A 75 -4.37 2.24 7.08
CA ALA A 75 -3.89 1.30 6.09
C ALA A 75 -2.66 0.51 6.53
N HIS A 76 -2.57 -0.72 6.05
CA HIS A 76 -1.35 -1.51 6.02
C HIS A 76 -0.50 -1.11 4.81
N TYR A 77 0.68 -0.55 5.05
CA TYR A 77 1.65 -0.21 4.01
C TYR A 77 2.54 -1.41 3.74
N VAL A 78 2.21 -2.15 2.69
CA VAL A 78 2.94 -3.36 2.29
C VAL A 78 4.02 -3.00 1.27
N LEU A 79 5.26 -3.37 1.58
CA LEU A 79 6.38 -3.18 0.68
C LEU A 79 6.90 -4.53 0.19
N VAL A 80 7.14 -4.60 -1.10
CA VAL A 80 7.77 -5.76 -1.74
C VAL A 80 9.12 -5.36 -2.31
N SER A 81 10.20 -5.97 -1.86
CA SER A 81 11.52 -5.76 -2.46
C SER A 81 11.85 -6.86 -3.46
N THR A 82 12.32 -6.44 -4.63
CA THR A 82 12.91 -7.32 -5.66
C THR A 82 14.36 -6.93 -5.95
N ARG A 83 15.05 -6.33 -4.97
CA ARG A 83 16.46 -5.93 -5.11
C ARG A 83 17.40 -7.12 -5.31
N ASP A 84 17.01 -8.26 -4.75
CA ASP A 84 17.68 -9.54 -4.88
C ASP A 84 16.89 -10.38 -5.89
N ALA A 85 17.60 -11.04 -6.80
CA ALA A 85 16.97 -11.87 -7.83
C ALA A 85 16.47 -13.21 -7.27
N ASP A 86 17.05 -13.67 -6.16
CA ASP A 86 16.79 -14.99 -5.58
C ASP A 86 15.83 -14.90 -4.39
N THR A 87 15.58 -13.71 -3.84
CA THR A 87 14.70 -13.50 -2.69
C THR A 87 13.72 -12.35 -2.90
N VAL A 88 12.51 -12.52 -2.39
CA VAL A 88 11.49 -11.47 -2.35
C VAL A 88 11.22 -11.15 -0.88
N GLU A 89 11.49 -9.90 -0.49
CA GLU A 89 11.09 -9.41 0.83
C GLU A 89 9.65 -8.92 0.74
N PHE A 90 8.79 -9.41 1.63
CA PHE A 90 7.39 -8.96 1.75
C PHE A 90 7.17 -8.55 3.20
N ARG A 91 6.89 -7.27 3.44
CA ARG A 91 6.78 -6.69 4.79
C ARG A 91 5.61 -5.73 4.87
N SER A 92 4.98 -5.64 6.04
CA SER A 92 3.85 -4.74 6.31
C SER A 92 4.22 -3.74 7.39
N PHE A 93 3.71 -2.51 7.28
CA PHE A 93 3.94 -1.45 8.23
C PHE A 93 2.68 -0.63 8.48
N ARG A 94 2.49 -0.21 9.73
CA ARG A 94 1.61 0.89 10.11
C ARG A 94 2.43 2.18 10.17
N ILE A 95 1.96 3.24 9.51
CA ILE A 95 2.62 4.55 9.53
C ILE A 95 1.62 5.59 10.04
N VAL A 96 1.86 6.12 11.23
CA VAL A 96 0.99 7.11 11.90
C VAL A 96 1.84 8.26 12.41
N ASP A 97 1.51 9.49 12.03
CA ASP A 97 2.25 10.71 12.42
C ASP A 97 3.77 10.60 12.17
N GLY A 98 4.14 9.95 11.07
CA GLY A 98 5.54 9.70 10.68
C GLY A 98 6.25 8.60 11.47
N VAL A 99 5.57 7.93 12.41
CA VAL A 99 6.09 6.79 13.17
C VAL A 99 5.80 5.51 12.41
N VAL A 100 6.85 4.73 12.14
CA VAL A 100 6.77 3.44 11.45
C VAL A 100 6.77 2.30 12.45
N THR A 101 5.74 1.47 12.40
CA THR A 101 5.64 0.21 13.16
C THR A 101 5.53 -0.95 12.18
N GLU A 102 6.43 -1.93 12.26
CA GLU A 102 6.33 -3.14 11.45
C GLU A 102 5.28 -4.10 12.00
N GLU A 103 4.50 -4.70 11.10
CA GLU A 103 3.48 -5.68 11.42
C GLU A 103 3.89 -7.06 10.89
N PRO A 104 3.70 -8.13 11.68
CA PRO A 104 4.01 -9.48 11.22
C PRO A 104 3.10 -9.88 10.05
N VAL A 105 3.67 -10.59 9.09
CA VAL A 105 2.93 -11.15 7.96
C VAL A 105 2.99 -12.68 8.04
N GLU A 106 1.84 -13.32 7.88
CA GLU A 106 1.72 -14.76 7.69
C GLU A 106 1.12 -15.04 6.30
N ILE A 107 1.79 -15.89 5.51
CA ILE A 107 1.28 -16.33 4.22
C ILE A 107 0.45 -17.58 4.45
N MET A 108 -0.85 -17.47 4.22
CA MET A 108 -1.78 -18.60 4.30
C MET A 108 -1.95 -19.24 2.93
N GLU A 109 -2.07 -20.56 2.88
CA GLU A 109 -2.53 -21.26 1.68
C GLU A 109 -3.98 -20.86 1.40
N SER A 110 -4.30 -20.60 0.12
CA SER A 110 -5.68 -20.30 -0.27
C SER A 110 -6.55 -21.53 -0.05
N ALA A 111 -7.66 -21.38 0.68
CA ALA A 111 -8.67 -22.43 0.76
C ALA A 111 -9.19 -22.73 -0.65
N SER A 112 -9.12 -24.01 -1.05
CA SER A 112 -9.61 -24.50 -2.35
C SER A 112 -11.13 -24.44 -2.45
#